data_AF-A0A4P7NW71-F1
#
_entry.id   AF-A0A4P7NW71-F1
#
_cell.length_a   1.000
_cell.length_b   1.000
_cell.length_c   1.000
_cell.angle_alpha   90.00
_cell.angle_beta   90.00
_cell.angle_gamma   90.00
#
_symmetry.space_group_name_H-M   'P 1'
#
loop_
_entity.id
_entity.type
_entity.pdbx_description
1 polymer ?
#
loop_
_entity_poly.entity_id
_entity_poly.type
_entity_poly.pdbx_seq_one_letter_code
_entity_poly.pdbx_strand_id
1 'polypeptide(L)' 'MFRIPFAKMFGVTPLKKFPGPVMEPMAPFFVAGAVIYYGVYKAQTAMEASDEWKNDPRNKSRQ' A
#
# COMPACT_ATOMS: atom_id res chain seq x y z
N MET A 1 29.29 -1.03 29.99
CA MET A 1 28.60 -0.81 28.70
C MET A 1 27.10 -0.99 28.89
N PHE A 2 26.39 0.07 29.31
CA PHE A 2 24.93 0.10 29.47
C PHE A 2 24.34 0.93 28.33
N ARG A 3 23.68 0.29 27.36
CA ARG A 3 22.97 1.01 26.29
C ARG A 3 21.50 1.09 26.66
N ILE A 4 21.12 2.14 27.38
CA ILE A 4 19.71 2.46 27.61
C ILE A 4 19.13 2.93 26.27
N PRO A 5 18.05 2.32 25.76
CA PRO A 5 17.40 2.81 24.54
C PRO A 5 16.86 4.22 24.81
N PHE A 6 17.26 5.19 23.98
CA PHE A 6 16.90 6.62 24.06
C PHE A 6 15.41 6.87 24.32
N ALA A 7 14.53 6.01 23.79
CA ALA A 7 13.07 6.06 24.00
C ALA A 7 12.63 5.94 25.48
N LYS A 8 13.37 5.22 26.32
CA LYS A 8 13.07 5.10 27.76
C LYS A 8 13.42 6.36 28.56
N MET A 9 14.32 7.21 28.06
CA MET A 9 14.75 8.44 28.74
C MET A 9 13.66 9.52 28.74
N PHE A 10 12.80 9.54 27.71
CA PHE A 10 11.70 10.50 27.56
C PHE A 10 10.34 9.98 28.02
N GLY A 11 10.29 8.90 28.83
CA GLY A 11 9.03 8.39 29.38
C GLY A 11 8.05 7.84 28.33
N VAL A 12 8.49 7.60 27.09
CA VAL A 12 7.65 7.03 26.03
C VAL A 12 7.56 5.52 26.23
N THR A 13 6.70 5.10 27.17
CA THR A 13 6.22 3.72 27.20
C THR A 13 5.19 3.53 26.09
N PRO A 14 5.38 2.62 25.14
CA PRO A 14 4.37 2.37 24.12
C PRO A 14 3.05 1.97 24.80
N LEU A 15 1.93 2.57 24.38
CA LEU A 15 0.59 2.24 24.86
C LEU A 15 0.37 0.72 24.76
N LYS A 16 -0.34 0.14 25.73
CA LYS A 16 -0.59 -1.31 25.74
C LYS A 16 -1.34 -1.71 24.47
N LYS A 17 -0.74 -2.59 23.67
CA LYS A 17 -1.38 -3.21 22.50
C LYS A 17 -2.39 -4.26 22.96
N PHE A 18 -3.65 -4.08 22.57
CA PHE A 18 -4.73 -5.05 22.82
C PHE A 18 -4.95 -5.90 21.55
N PRO A 19 -5.01 -7.24 21.66
CA PRO A 19 -5.23 -8.10 20.50
C PRO A 19 -6.72 -8.13 20.14
N GLY A 20 -7.17 -7.15 19.35
CA GLY A 20 -8.49 -7.16 18.72
C GLY A 20 -8.46 -7.90 17.37
N PRO A 21 -9.54 -8.61 16.98
CA PRO A 21 -9.64 -9.23 15.67
C PRO A 21 -9.81 -8.15 14.58
N VAL A 22 -8.72 -7.84 13.86
CA VAL A 22 -8.74 -6.87 12.75
C VAL A 22 -8.86 -7.59 11.40
N MET A 23 -8.10 -8.67 11.20
CA MET A 23 -8.00 -9.32 9.89
C MET A 23 -9.32 -9.95 9.44
N GLU A 24 -10.04 -10.58 10.36
CA GLU A 24 -11.29 -11.29 10.07
C GLU A 24 -12.40 -10.35 9.54
N PRO A 25 -12.79 -9.25 10.23
CA PRO A 25 -13.78 -8.33 9.69
C PRO A 25 -13.27 -7.51 8.50
N MET A 26 -11.95 -7.30 8.39
CA MET A 26 -11.37 -6.51 7.30
C MET A 26 -11.12 -7.31 6.03
N ALA A 27 -11.12 -8.64 6.09
CA ALA A 27 -10.85 -9.53 4.96
C ALA A 27 -11.63 -9.20 3.67
N PRO A 28 -12.97 -9.02 3.68
CA PRO A 28 -13.70 -8.71 2.45
C PRO A 28 -13.27 -7.38 1.82
N PHE A 29 -12.87 -6.38 2.61
CA PHE A 29 -12.39 -5.10 2.10
C PHE A 29 -11.00 -5.21 1.46
N PHE A 30 -10.11 -6.01 2.05
CA PHE A 30 -8.81 -6.28 1.45
C PHE A 30 -8.95 -7.05 0.13
N VAL A 31 -9.85 -8.05 0.09
CA VAL A 31 -10.15 -8.79 -1.14
C VAL A 31 -10.72 -7.85 -2.20
N ALA A 32 -11.71 -7.03 -1.86
CA ALA A 32 -12.28 -6.06 -2.78
C ALA A 32 -11.23 -5.07 -3.29
N GLY A 33 -10.38 -4.54 -2.41
CA GLY A 33 -9.28 -3.64 -2.77
C GLY A 33 -8.31 -4.29 -3.76
N ALA A 34 -7.96 -5.56 -3.55
CA ALA A 34 -7.09 -6.30 -4.47
C ALA A 34 -7.74 -6.52 -5.85
N VAL A 35 -9.03 -6.84 -5.88
CA VAL A 35 -9.78 -7.01 -7.15
C VAL A 35 -9.83 -5.69 -7.93
N ILE A 36 -10.17 -4.59 -7.26
CA ILE A 36 -10.23 -3.27 -7.89
C ILE A 36 -8.83 -2.84 -8.36
N TYR A 37 -7.80 -3.05 -7.55
CA TYR A 37 -6.42 -2.77 -7.95
C TYR A 37 -6.05 -3.50 -9.24
N TYR A 38 -6.33 -4.79 -9.33
CA TYR A 38 -6.06 -5.55 -10.55
C TYR A 38 -6.87 -5.06 -11.75
N GLY A 39 -8.15 -4.73 -11.55
CA GLY A 39 -9.00 -4.18 -12.61
C GLY A 39 -8.50 -2.84 -13.14
N VAL A 40 -8.17 -1.90 -12.23
CA VAL A 40 -7.62 -0.58 -12.59
C VAL A 40 -6.28 -0.73 -13.28
N TYR A 41 -5.39 -1.59 -12.79
CA TYR A 41 -4.10 -1.85 -13.42
C TYR A 41 -4.27 -2.30 -14.87
N LYS A 42 -5.15 -3.27 -15.14
CA LYS A 42 -5.43 -3.74 -16.51
C LYS A 42 -6.05 -2.65 -17.39
N ALA A 43 -6.98 -1.87 -16.85
CA ALA A 43 -7.60 -0.77 -17.57
C ALA A 43 -6.57 0.31 -17.94
N GLN A 44 -5.67 0.67 -17.01
CA GLN A 44 -4.60 1.63 -17.24
C GLN A 44 -3.66 1.16 -18.35
N THR A 45 -3.19 -0.09 -18.31
CA THR A 45 -2.34 -0.64 -19.38
C THR A 45 -3.03 -0.60 -20.75
N ALA A 46 -4.34 -0.87 -20.81
CA ALA A 46 -5.09 -0.79 -22.07
C ALA A 46 -5.22 0.65 -22.59
N MET A 47 -5.43 1.63 -21.70
CA MET A 47 -5.53 3.04 -22.07
C MET A 47 -4.19 3.63 -22.51
N GLU A 48 -3.09 3.21 -21.87
CA GLU A 48 -1.73 3.62 -22.25
C GLU A 48 -1.33 3.15 -23.67
N ALA A 49 -1.91 2.05 -24.15
CA ALA A 49 -1.68 1.52 -25.50
C ALA A 49 -2.45 2.24 -26.61
N SER A 50 -3.33 3.18 -26.27
CA SER A 50 -4.11 3.96 -27.25
C SER A 50 -3.23 4.89 -28.10
N ASP A 51 -3.72 5.28 -29.27
CA ASP A 51 -2.96 6.07 -30.24
C ASP A 51 -2.50 7.43 -29.70
N GLU A 52 -3.27 8.03 -28.78
CA GLU A 52 -2.96 9.32 -28.13
C GLU A 52 -1.79 9.19 -27.15
N TRP A 53 -1.76 8.11 -26.35
CA TRP A 53 -0.87 7.99 -25.20
C TRP A 53 0.33 7.06 -25.43
N LYS A 54 0.31 6.24 -26.49
CA LYS A 54 1.39 5.29 -26.80
C LYS A 54 2.74 5.96 -27.05
N ASN A 55 2.74 7.18 -27.59
CA ASN A 55 3.97 7.89 -27.94
C ASN A 55 4.41 8.91 -26.88
N ASP A 56 3.66 9.07 -25.78
CA ASP A 56 4.00 10.04 -24.74
C ASP A 56 5.31 9.63 -24.03
N PRO A 57 6.32 10.52 -23.94
CA PRO A 57 7.58 10.23 -23.24
C PRO A 57 7.43 9.94 -21.75
N ARG A 58 6.28 10.28 -21.15
CA ARG A 58 5.94 9.99 -19.75
C ARG A 58 5.35 8.60 -19.56
N ASN A 59 4.92 7.95 -20.65
CA ASN A 59 4.38 6.61 -20.61
C ASN A 59 5.50 5.60 -20.38
N LYS A 60 5.55 5.00 -19.18
CA LYS A 60 6.55 4.00 -18.81
C LYS A 60 6.38 2.67 -19.56
N SER A 61 5.17 2.35 -20.03
CA SER A 61 4.91 1.13 -20.82
C SER A 61 5.32 1.26 -22.30
N ARG A 62 5.86 2.42 -22.72
CA ARG A 62 6.38 2.66 -24.07
C ARG A 62 7.78 2.04 -24.33
N GLN A 63 8.51 1.67 -23.28
CA GLN A 63 9.80 0.94 -23.42
C GLN A 63 9.56 -0.51 -23.81
#